data_AF-A0A9I9DX59-F1
#
_entry.id   AF-A0A9I9DX59-F1
#
_cell.length_a   1.000
_cell.length_b   1.000
_cell.length_c   1.000
_cell.angle_alpha   90.00
_cell.angle_beta   90.00
_cell.angle_gamma   90.00
#
_symmetry.space_group_name_H-M   'P 1'
#
loop_
_entity.id
_entity.type
_entity.pdbx_description
1 polymer ?
#
loop_
_entity_poly.entity_id
_entity_poly.type
_entity_poly.pdbx_seq_one_letter_code
_entity_poly.pdbx_strand_id
1 'polypeptide(L)'
;MASPEDLYASENSKTPIGATAMSICPLVTKASPQRVGGTKPITTFEISHFCVDNLISDLRRKTAITLSESLRQKIICTPFERVSSLKPEMRKIFAAIATSDSNNLTFLKELVDGYFQGVENHNQMRSSILLQSTKDAQLMETKGFVKTLRLDENRILKETSTVQRRLARLSAKEAKLEAKLKVVRTESTKLSGMISKNEIELKQKQREISKTCEEIDKLKCALIIGDADAKMLSALRESLENTLEELKNLKWTP
;
A
#
# COMPACT_ATOMS: atom_id res chain seq x y z
N MET A 1 -28.40 14.86 -20.14
CA MET A 1 -29.22 16.09 -20.05
C MET A 1 -28.30 17.20 -19.55
N ALA A 2 -27.91 18.23 -20.26
CA ALA A 2 -27.84 18.56 -21.67
C ALA A 2 -26.81 19.72 -21.71
N SER A 3 -25.80 19.67 -22.57
CA SER A 3 -25.41 20.88 -23.29
C SER A 3 -26.47 21.03 -24.39
N PRO A 4 -26.83 22.24 -24.85
CA PRO A 4 -25.95 22.89 -25.82
C PRO A 4 -26.11 24.43 -26.00
N GLU A 5 -25.24 24.99 -26.85
CA GLU A 5 -25.55 25.94 -27.95
C GLU A 5 -26.20 27.31 -27.63
N ASP A 6 -26.02 28.40 -28.38
CA ASP A 6 -25.04 28.89 -29.35
C ASP A 6 -25.59 30.26 -29.84
N LEU A 7 -24.72 31.08 -30.42
CA LEU A 7 -25.02 32.09 -31.47
C LEU A 7 -25.83 33.38 -31.14
N TYR A 8 -25.24 34.52 -31.54
CA TYR A 8 -25.67 35.46 -32.61
C TYR A 8 -24.90 36.79 -32.40
N ALA A 9 -23.88 37.10 -33.20
CA ALA A 9 -23.90 37.76 -34.51
C ALA A 9 -24.07 39.29 -34.46
N SER A 10 -23.19 40.02 -35.17
CA SER A 10 -23.60 41.21 -35.92
C SER A 10 -22.62 41.48 -37.06
N GLU A 11 -23.17 41.39 -38.27
CA GLU A 11 -22.64 41.84 -39.55
C GLU A 11 -22.61 43.38 -39.66
N ASN A 12 -21.83 43.87 -40.63
CA ASN A 12 -22.14 44.93 -41.62
C ASN A 12 -20.80 45.54 -42.10
N SER A 13 -20.48 45.79 -43.37
CA SER A 13 -21.22 45.89 -44.64
C SER A 13 -20.15 45.92 -45.77
N LYS A 14 -20.27 45.19 -46.90
CA LYS A 14 -21.03 45.49 -48.14
C LYS A 14 -20.22 46.21 -49.26
N THR A 15 -19.50 45.39 -50.04
CA THR A 15 -19.46 45.29 -51.53
C THR A 15 -19.05 46.46 -52.48
N PRO A 16 -18.67 46.14 -53.75
CA PRO A 16 -17.59 46.79 -54.52
C PRO A 16 -18.05 47.53 -55.78
N ILE A 17 -17.13 48.30 -56.40
CA ILE A 17 -17.26 48.89 -57.74
C ILE A 17 -15.81 48.98 -58.28
N GLY A 18 -15.42 48.63 -59.49
CA GLY A 18 -16.10 48.20 -60.70
C GLY A 18 -15.05 48.30 -61.81
N ALA A 19 -14.89 47.24 -62.59
CA ALA A 19 -14.05 47.26 -63.78
C ALA A 19 -14.68 48.18 -64.84
N THR A 20 -13.87 48.96 -65.57
CA THR A 20 -14.23 49.41 -66.91
C THR A 20 -12.97 49.48 -67.77
N ALA A 21 -13.04 48.77 -68.88
CA ALA A 21 -12.03 48.62 -69.89
C ALA A 21 -12.32 49.54 -71.08
N MET A 22 -11.25 49.87 -71.82
CA MET A 22 -11.19 50.12 -73.27
C MET A 22 -11.88 51.39 -73.82
N SER A 23 -11.17 52.13 -74.68
CA SER A 23 -11.45 52.13 -76.14
C SER A 23 -10.97 53.41 -76.88
N ILE A 24 -10.02 53.20 -77.80
CA ILE A 24 -9.93 53.69 -79.19
C ILE A 24 -9.81 55.21 -79.50
N CYS A 25 -8.60 55.52 -80.00
CA CYS A 25 -8.07 56.46 -81.01
C CYS A 25 -9.02 57.29 -81.94
N PRO A 26 -8.48 58.10 -82.89
CA PRO A 26 -7.79 59.39 -82.76
C PRO A 26 -8.47 60.49 -83.63
N LEU A 27 -8.06 61.76 -83.55
CA LEU A 27 -8.43 62.77 -84.57
C LEU A 27 -7.20 63.60 -84.99
N VAL A 28 -6.79 63.37 -86.24
CA VAL A 28 -5.76 64.08 -87.00
C VAL A 28 -6.43 65.15 -87.86
N THR A 29 -5.64 66.15 -88.30
CA THR A 29 -5.72 67.01 -89.53
C THR A 29 -5.99 68.51 -89.24
N LYS A 30 -5.25 69.54 -89.74
CA LYS A 30 -4.10 69.73 -90.69
C LYS A 30 -3.34 71.04 -90.32
N ALA A 31 -1.99 71.11 -90.34
CA ALA A 31 -1.06 71.64 -91.39
C ALA A 31 -1.33 73.11 -91.83
N SER A 32 -0.40 74.05 -92.11
CA SER A 32 1.08 74.29 -92.13
C SER A 32 1.25 75.77 -92.64
N PRO A 33 2.41 76.38 -93.01
CA PRO A 33 3.87 76.04 -92.97
C PRO A 33 4.72 77.14 -92.26
N GLN A 34 6.05 77.07 -92.05
CA GLN A 34 7.12 77.27 -93.05
C GLN A 34 8.53 77.20 -92.39
N ARG A 35 9.44 76.43 -93.03
CA ARG A 35 10.94 76.45 -93.10
C ARG A 35 11.74 77.16 -91.99
N VAL A 36 12.85 76.62 -91.47
CA VAL A 36 14.16 76.47 -92.15
C VAL A 36 15.06 75.45 -91.41
N GLY A 37 15.73 74.59 -92.18
CA GLY A 37 17.13 74.14 -92.03
C GLY A 37 17.69 73.74 -90.66
N GLY A 38 17.96 72.45 -90.49
CA GLY A 38 18.85 71.95 -89.44
C GLY A 38 18.89 70.43 -89.42
N THR A 39 19.98 69.86 -89.94
CA THR A 39 20.30 68.43 -89.92
C THR A 39 20.25 67.90 -88.47
N LYS A 40 19.23 67.08 -88.15
CA LYS A 40 19.16 66.38 -86.87
C LYS A 40 20.17 65.22 -86.87
N PRO A 41 21.10 65.15 -85.92
CA PRO A 41 21.85 63.93 -85.66
C PRO A 41 20.88 62.85 -85.18
N ILE A 42 21.11 61.62 -85.63
CA ILE A 42 20.42 60.42 -85.17
C ILE A 42 20.52 60.37 -83.65
N THR A 43 19.37 60.28 -82.97
CA THR A 43 19.28 59.98 -81.55
C THR A 43 20.11 58.74 -81.26
N THR A 44 21.17 58.89 -80.46
CA THR A 44 21.87 57.75 -79.87
C THR A 44 20.87 56.99 -79.03
N PHE A 45 20.48 55.79 -79.48
CA PHE A 45 19.87 54.81 -78.60
C PHE A 45 20.90 54.52 -77.50
N GLU A 46 20.62 54.91 -76.26
CA GLU A 46 21.37 54.38 -75.11
C GLU A 46 21.16 52.87 -75.09
N ILE A 47 22.20 52.12 -75.43
CA ILE A 47 22.22 50.68 -75.25
C ILE A 47 22.14 50.43 -73.75
N SER A 48 21.00 49.92 -73.29
CA SER A 48 20.81 49.47 -71.91
C SER A 48 21.87 48.42 -71.57
N HIS A 49 22.74 48.74 -70.61
CA HIS A 49 23.76 47.82 -70.14
C HIS A 49 23.12 46.73 -69.25
N PHE A 50 22.81 45.58 -69.82
CA PHE A 50 22.31 44.42 -69.08
C PHE A 50 23.43 43.80 -68.24
N CYS A 51 23.29 43.84 -66.91
CA CYS A 51 24.23 43.21 -65.98
C CYS A 51 23.62 41.93 -65.39
N VAL A 52 24.08 40.78 -65.89
CA VAL A 52 23.64 39.45 -65.44
C VAL A 52 23.92 39.25 -63.94
N ASP A 53 25.06 39.73 -63.45
CA ASP A 53 25.47 39.54 -62.06
C ASP A 53 24.54 40.24 -61.07
N ASN A 54 24.01 41.41 -61.43
CA ASN A 54 23.03 42.13 -60.61
C ASN A 54 21.70 41.37 -60.52
N LEU A 55 21.24 40.79 -61.63
CA LEU A 55 20.02 39.97 -61.67
C LEU A 55 20.18 38.70 -60.82
N ILE A 56 21.33 38.02 -60.94
CA ILE A 56 21.65 36.83 -60.14
C ILE A 56 21.70 37.18 -58.65
N SER A 57 22.35 38.29 -58.30
CA SER A 57 22.44 38.79 -56.92
C SER A 57 21.07 39.13 -56.33
N ASP A 58 20.20 39.80 -57.10
CA ASP A 58 18.85 40.15 -56.67
C ASP A 58 17.97 38.90 -56.44
N LEU A 59 18.04 37.93 -57.36
CA LEU A 59 17.33 36.66 -57.23
C LEU A 59 17.78 35.86 -55.99
N ARG A 60 19.08 35.81 -55.73
CA ARG A 60 19.65 35.19 -54.52
C ARG A 60 19.18 35.88 -53.25
N ARG A 61 19.19 37.22 -53.23
CA ARG A 61 18.72 38.03 -52.08
C ARG A 61 17.24 37.77 -51.80
N LYS A 62 16.40 37.79 -52.83
CA LYS A 62 14.95 37.52 -52.70
C LYS A 62 14.68 36.11 -52.17
N THR A 63 15.46 35.13 -52.63
CA THR A 63 15.39 33.75 -52.14
C THR A 63 15.79 33.66 -50.66
N ALA A 64 16.88 34.32 -50.26
CA ALA A 64 17.34 34.35 -48.88
C ALA A 64 16.33 35.01 -47.92
N ILE A 65 15.71 36.13 -48.33
CA ILE A 65 14.65 36.79 -47.55
C ILE A 65 13.46 35.84 -47.33
N THR A 66 13.03 35.16 -48.39
CA THR A 66 11.89 34.23 -48.33
C THR A 66 12.17 33.06 -47.40
N LEU A 67 13.36 32.46 -47.49
CA LEU A 67 13.78 31.36 -46.61
C LEU A 67 13.91 31.80 -45.15
N SER A 68 14.48 32.98 -44.91
CA SER A 68 14.63 33.56 -43.57
C SER A 68 13.28 33.82 -42.91
N GLU A 69 12.32 34.39 -43.65
CA GLU A 69 10.96 34.64 -43.14
C GLU A 69 10.24 33.33 -42.78
N SER A 70 10.30 32.32 -43.67
CA SER A 70 9.71 31.00 -43.40
C SER A 70 10.29 30.35 -42.14
N LEU A 71 11.59 30.49 -41.93
CA LEU A 71 12.29 29.94 -40.77
C LEU A 71 11.99 30.71 -39.50
N ARG A 72 11.90 32.04 -39.57
CA ARG A 72 11.46 32.88 -38.45
C ARG A 72 10.09 32.44 -37.95
N GLN A 73 9.13 32.24 -38.87
CA GLN A 73 7.82 31.71 -38.50
C GLN A 73 7.93 30.34 -37.83
N LYS A 74 8.79 29.46 -38.35
CA LYS A 74 9.02 28.15 -37.76
C LYS A 74 9.61 28.24 -36.35
N ILE A 75 10.52 29.17 -36.09
CA ILE A 75 11.07 29.44 -34.76
C ILE A 75 9.97 29.96 -33.83
N ILE A 76 9.18 30.94 -34.25
CA ILE A 76 8.07 31.51 -33.47
C ILE A 76 7.06 30.44 -33.08
N CYS A 77 6.75 29.52 -33.99
CA CYS A 77 5.79 28.44 -33.76
C CYS A 77 6.40 27.20 -33.07
N THR A 78 7.72 27.16 -32.83
CA THR A 78 8.38 26.01 -32.18
C THR A 78 8.50 26.27 -30.68
N PRO A 79 8.03 25.36 -29.81
CA PRO A 79 8.26 25.45 -28.37
C PRO A 79 9.76 25.59 -28.06
N PHE A 80 10.12 26.45 -27.11
CA PHE A 80 11.51 26.82 -26.82
C PHE A 80 12.43 25.61 -26.65
N GLU A 81 11.95 24.57 -25.97
CA GLU A 81 12.68 23.33 -25.68
C GLU A 81 13.05 22.53 -26.94
N ARG A 82 12.34 22.79 -28.05
CA ARG A 82 12.52 22.10 -29.33
C ARG A 82 13.20 22.98 -30.37
N VAL A 83 13.53 24.24 -30.06
CA VAL A 83 14.13 25.16 -31.03
C VAL A 83 15.46 24.63 -31.57
N SER A 84 16.27 23.93 -30.75
CA SER A 84 17.51 23.25 -31.19
C SER A 84 17.32 22.32 -32.40
N SER A 85 16.12 21.76 -32.60
CA SER A 85 15.81 20.89 -33.75
C SER A 85 15.86 21.62 -35.10
N LEU A 86 15.81 22.96 -35.11
CA LEU A 86 15.89 23.79 -36.32
C LEU A 86 17.34 24.07 -36.75
N LYS A 87 18.34 23.74 -35.92
CA LYS A 87 19.77 23.94 -36.22
C LYS A 87 20.21 23.33 -37.56
N PRO A 88 19.79 22.12 -37.96
CA PRO A 88 20.13 21.56 -39.27
C PRO A 88 19.53 22.36 -40.44
N GLU A 89 18.32 22.90 -40.30
CA GLU A 89 17.67 23.71 -41.34
C GLU A 89 18.37 25.06 -41.51
N MET A 90 18.79 25.68 -40.41
CA MET A 90 19.62 26.88 -40.41
C MET A 90 20.93 26.67 -41.17
N ARG A 91 21.61 25.53 -40.97
CA ARG A 91 22.84 25.20 -41.70
C ARG A 91 22.62 25.11 -43.22
N LYS A 92 21.49 24.57 -43.67
CA LYS A 92 21.15 24.50 -45.10
C LYS A 92 20.99 25.90 -45.72
N ILE A 93 20.36 26.82 -44.98
CA ILE A 93 20.18 28.21 -45.43
C ILE A 93 21.52 28.93 -45.50
N PHE A 94 22.39 28.78 -44.49
CA PHE A 94 23.75 29.32 -44.55
C PHE A 94 24.55 28.74 -45.72
N ALA A 95 24.44 27.43 -45.99
CA ALA A 95 25.12 26.79 -47.12
C ALA A 95 24.63 27.33 -48.48
N ALA A 96 23.32 27.60 -48.62
CA ALA A 96 22.77 28.20 -49.83
C ALA A 96 23.25 29.65 -50.06
N ILE A 97 23.49 30.40 -48.97
CA ILE A 97 23.94 31.80 -49.00
C ILE A 97 25.46 31.93 -49.17
N ALA A 98 26.25 30.92 -48.77
CA ALA A 98 27.72 30.91 -48.81
C ALA A 98 28.35 30.97 -50.22
N THR A 99 27.58 31.28 -51.27
CA THR A 99 28.02 31.46 -52.65
C THR A 99 28.53 32.89 -52.95
N SER A 100 28.84 33.68 -51.91
CA SER A 100 29.37 35.04 -51.99
C SER A 100 30.43 35.27 -50.89
N ASP A 101 31.62 35.77 -51.25
CA ASP A 101 32.77 36.06 -50.38
C ASP A 101 32.50 37.18 -49.35
N SER A 102 31.55 36.98 -48.43
CA SER A 102 31.14 37.97 -47.43
C SER A 102 31.57 37.56 -46.02
N ASN A 103 32.44 38.37 -45.40
CA ASN A 103 32.88 38.22 -44.02
C ASN A 103 31.72 38.30 -42.99
N ASN A 104 30.58 38.91 -43.36
CA ASN A 104 29.41 39.05 -42.48
C ASN A 104 28.68 37.73 -42.24
N LEU A 105 28.84 36.74 -43.13
CA LEU A 105 28.18 35.44 -43.02
C LEU A 105 28.75 34.60 -41.86
N THR A 106 30.05 34.72 -41.61
CA THR A 106 30.75 34.05 -40.50
C THR A 106 30.21 34.53 -39.14
N PHE A 107 30.15 35.85 -38.96
CA PHE A 107 29.61 36.46 -37.74
C PHE A 107 28.15 36.03 -37.47
N LEU A 108 27.31 36.04 -38.50
CA LEU A 108 25.91 35.62 -38.38
C LEU A 108 25.77 34.13 -38.01
N LYS A 109 26.63 33.28 -38.56
CA LYS A 109 26.67 31.85 -38.24
C LYS A 109 27.03 31.62 -36.78
N GLU A 110 28.05 32.30 -36.28
CA GLU A 110 28.47 32.23 -34.86
C GLU A 110 27.36 32.69 -33.92
N LEU A 111 26.67 33.78 -34.26
CA LEU A 111 25.54 34.29 -33.47
C LEU A 111 24.40 33.26 -33.38
N VAL A 112 24.05 32.65 -34.51
CA VAL A 112 22.98 31.64 -34.58
C VAL A 112 23.39 30.33 -33.87
N ASP A 113 24.63 29.88 -34.05
CA ASP A 113 25.14 28.70 -33.33
C ASP A 113 25.19 28.94 -31.81
N GLY A 114 25.58 30.14 -31.38
CA GLY A 114 25.55 30.56 -29.98
C GLY A 114 24.14 30.57 -29.39
N TYR A 115 23.15 31.05 -30.16
CA TYR A 115 21.74 30.99 -29.76
C TYR A 115 21.27 29.56 -29.51
N PHE A 116 21.48 28.64 -30.46
CA PHE A 116 21.08 27.24 -30.28
C PHE A 116 21.83 26.55 -29.15
N GLN A 117 23.11 26.86 -28.96
CA GLN A 117 23.87 26.33 -27.83
C GLN A 117 23.31 26.85 -26.49
N GLY A 118 22.91 28.11 -26.42
CA GLY A 118 22.24 28.69 -25.26
C GLY A 118 20.91 28.00 -24.93
N VAL A 119 20.09 27.71 -25.94
CA VAL A 119 18.83 26.95 -25.79
C VAL A 119 19.10 25.56 -25.21
N GLU A 120 20.08 24.84 -25.75
CA GLU A 120 20.43 23.50 -25.28
C GLU A 120 20.90 23.50 -23.83
N ASN A 121 21.79 24.44 -23.48
CA ASN A 121 22.28 24.61 -22.11
C ASN A 121 21.14 24.93 -21.13
N HIS A 122 20.20 25.80 -21.54
CA HIS A 122 19.01 26.12 -20.73
C HIS A 122 18.14 24.88 -20.50
N ASN A 123 17.86 24.10 -21.55
CA ASN A 123 17.05 22.88 -21.44
C ASN A 123 17.70 21.85 -20.53
N GLN A 124 19.02 21.67 -20.62
CA GLN A 124 19.78 20.78 -19.75
C GLN A 124 19.72 21.25 -18.29
N MET A 125 19.91 22.54 -18.05
CA MET A 125 19.83 23.13 -16.71
C MET A 125 18.44 22.94 -16.10
N ARG A 126 17.39 23.26 -16.86
CA ARG A 126 15.99 23.10 -16.42
C ARG A 126 15.67 21.65 -16.11
N SER A 127 16.09 20.72 -16.97
CA SER A 127 15.90 19.28 -16.77
C SER A 127 16.60 18.80 -15.49
N SER A 128 17.82 19.28 -15.24
CA SER A 128 18.58 18.95 -14.03
C SER A 128 17.90 19.49 -12.77
N ILE A 129 17.39 20.72 -12.80
CA ILE A 129 16.65 21.32 -11.68
C ILE A 129 15.37 20.54 -11.38
N LEU A 130 14.60 20.19 -12.40
CA LEU A 130 13.36 19.43 -12.23
C LEU A 130 13.63 18.03 -11.66
N LEU A 131 14.66 17.35 -12.16
CA LEU A 131 15.10 16.07 -11.65
C LEU A 131 15.55 16.16 -10.20
N GLN A 132 16.31 17.20 -9.84
CA GLN A 132 16.76 17.41 -8.47
C GLN A 132 15.59 17.67 -7.52
N SER A 133 14.66 18.55 -7.91
CA SER A 133 13.46 18.84 -7.12
C SER A 133 12.62 17.59 -6.87
N THR A 134 12.52 16.71 -7.87
CA THR A 134 11.83 15.41 -7.73
C THR A 134 12.54 14.50 -6.72
N LYS A 135 13.88 14.42 -6.79
CA LYS A 135 14.68 13.64 -5.82
C LYS A 135 14.56 14.19 -4.41
N ASP A 136 14.55 15.51 -4.23
CA ASP A 136 14.43 16.16 -2.92
C ASP A 136 13.06 15.88 -2.29
N ALA A 137 11.99 15.91 -3.10
CA ALA A 137 10.64 15.54 -2.64
C ALA A 137 10.59 14.07 -2.16
N GLN A 138 11.14 13.14 -2.96
CA GLN A 138 11.22 11.72 -2.59
C GLN A 138 12.07 11.49 -1.34
N LEU A 139 13.16 12.23 -1.19
CA LEU A 139 14.03 12.15 0.00
C LEU A 139 13.27 12.62 1.25
N MET A 140 12.53 13.71 1.16
CA MET A 140 11.73 14.23 2.27
C MET A 140 10.63 13.25 2.69
N GLU A 141 9.93 12.66 1.72
CA GLU A 141 8.92 11.64 1.96
C GLU A 141 9.53 10.38 2.62
N THR A 142 10.62 9.86 2.04
CA THR A 142 11.34 8.70 2.57
C THR A 142 11.84 8.94 3.99
N LYS A 143 12.37 10.14 4.27
CA LYS A 143 12.80 10.55 5.61
C LYS A 143 11.63 10.56 6.60
N GLY A 144 10.45 10.99 6.16
CA GLY A 144 9.20 10.90 6.92
C GLY A 144 8.87 9.45 7.28
N PHE A 145 8.84 8.55 6.30
CA PHE A 145 8.58 7.13 6.53
C PHE A 145 9.58 6.48 7.48
N VAL A 146 10.88 6.75 7.31
CA VAL A 146 11.93 6.22 8.21
C VAL A 146 11.73 6.68 9.65
N LYS A 147 11.29 7.94 9.86
CA LYS A 147 11.00 8.45 11.21
C LYS A 147 9.83 7.69 11.85
N THR A 148 8.77 7.43 11.10
CA THR A 148 7.60 6.66 11.58
C THR A 148 8.00 5.22 11.89
N LEU A 149 8.74 4.55 11.01
CA LEU A 149 9.21 3.18 11.24
C LEU A 149 10.06 3.05 12.51
N ARG A 150 10.94 4.02 12.79
CA ARG A 150 11.71 4.04 14.05
C ARG A 150 10.83 4.17 15.30
N LEU A 151 9.73 4.92 15.23
CA LEU A 151 8.79 5.01 16.36
C LEU A 151 8.06 3.69 16.58
N ASP A 152 7.67 3.03 15.49
CA ASP A 152 7.01 1.72 15.53
C ASP A 152 7.95 0.63 16.08
N GLU A 153 9.20 0.61 15.64
CA GLU A 153 10.24 -0.31 16.15
C GLU A 153 10.42 -0.19 17.67
N ASN A 154 10.52 1.05 18.18
CA ASN A 154 10.62 1.30 19.62
C ASN A 154 9.37 0.85 20.39
N ARG A 155 8.16 1.04 19.82
CA ARG A 155 6.91 0.56 20.42
C ARG A 155 6.89 -0.97 20.51
N ILE A 156 7.22 -1.64 19.41
CA ILE A 156 7.26 -3.11 19.32
C ILE A 156 8.27 -3.67 20.33
N LEU A 157 9.44 -3.06 20.48
CA LEU A 157 10.45 -3.49 21.45
C LEU A 157 9.92 -3.41 22.89
N LYS A 158 9.22 -2.31 23.24
CA LYS A 158 8.60 -2.14 24.56
C LYS A 158 7.50 -3.17 24.81
N GLU A 159 6.64 -3.42 23.82
CA GLU A 159 5.58 -4.43 23.91
C GLU A 159 6.16 -5.83 24.07
N THR A 160 7.19 -6.17 23.28
CA THR A 160 7.91 -7.45 23.36
C THR A 160 8.48 -7.69 24.75
N SER A 161 9.14 -6.69 25.34
CA SER A 161 9.65 -6.79 26.72
C SER A 161 8.54 -7.04 27.76
N THR A 162 7.37 -6.46 27.52
CA THR A 162 6.20 -6.61 28.41
C THR A 162 5.60 -8.01 28.29
N VAL A 163 5.47 -8.52 27.07
CA VAL A 163 5.00 -9.89 26.79
C VAL A 163 5.97 -10.91 27.38
N GLN A 164 7.28 -10.73 27.21
CA GLN A 164 8.29 -11.63 27.76
C GLN A 164 8.22 -11.71 29.30
N ARG A 165 8.04 -10.57 29.98
CA ARG A 165 7.83 -10.55 31.44
C ARG A 165 6.56 -11.29 31.87
N ARG A 166 5.47 -11.13 31.10
CA ARG A 166 4.20 -11.83 31.36
C ARG A 166 4.35 -13.33 31.14
N LEU A 167 5.07 -13.75 30.10
CA LEU A 167 5.35 -15.15 29.81
C LEU A 167 6.11 -15.81 30.96
N ALA A 168 7.21 -15.20 31.43
CA ALA A 168 7.98 -15.71 32.57
C ALA A 168 7.12 -15.85 33.84
N ARG A 169 6.22 -14.89 34.11
CA ARG A 169 5.29 -14.96 35.24
C ARG A 169 4.29 -16.11 35.10
N LEU A 170 3.79 -16.37 33.89
CA LEU A 170 2.87 -17.48 33.64
C LEU A 170 3.57 -18.83 33.79
N SER A 171 4.77 -18.99 33.23
CA SER A 171 5.57 -20.21 33.40
C SER A 171 5.87 -20.51 34.88
N ALA A 172 6.16 -19.48 35.69
CA ALA A 172 6.35 -19.67 37.14
C ALA A 172 5.06 -20.13 37.85
N LYS A 173 3.89 -19.62 37.43
CA LYS A 173 2.59 -20.05 37.97
C LYS A 173 2.26 -21.48 37.56
N GLU A 174 2.55 -21.85 36.32
CA GLU A 174 2.37 -23.19 35.79
C GLU A 174 3.21 -24.21 36.58
N ALA A 175 4.51 -23.96 36.75
CA ALA A 175 5.39 -24.83 37.54
C ALA A 175 4.90 -25.01 38.99
N LYS A 176 4.39 -23.93 39.62
CA LYS A 176 3.82 -23.98 40.96
C LYS A 176 2.54 -24.83 41.01
N LEU A 177 1.67 -24.71 40.01
CA LEU A 177 0.45 -25.51 39.93
C LEU A 177 0.77 -26.99 39.68
N GLU A 178 1.74 -27.27 38.83
CA GLU A 178 2.16 -28.64 38.57
C GLU A 178 2.78 -29.32 39.80
N ALA A 179 3.58 -28.60 40.59
CA ALA A 179 4.08 -29.10 41.87
C ALA A 179 2.93 -29.43 42.84
N LYS A 180 1.94 -28.54 42.97
CA LYS A 180 0.75 -28.78 43.80
C LYS A 180 -0.05 -30.00 43.30
N LEU A 181 -0.20 -30.15 42.00
CA LEU A 181 -0.92 -31.27 41.39
C LEU A 181 -0.24 -32.61 41.69
N LYS A 182 1.10 -32.66 41.67
CA LYS A 182 1.86 -33.86 42.06
C LYS A 182 1.61 -34.25 43.52
N VAL A 183 1.63 -33.29 44.43
CA VAL A 183 1.32 -33.52 45.86
C VAL A 183 -0.08 -34.10 46.04
N VAL A 184 -1.10 -33.46 45.45
CA VAL A 184 -2.49 -33.93 45.53
C VAL A 184 -2.64 -35.34 44.97
N ARG A 185 -1.96 -35.67 43.86
CA ARG A 185 -1.97 -37.04 43.31
C ARG A 185 -1.36 -38.05 44.29
N THR A 186 -0.24 -37.72 44.94
CA THR A 186 0.38 -38.63 45.92
C THR A 186 -0.48 -38.85 47.17
N GLU A 187 -1.20 -37.82 47.63
CA GLU A 187 -2.13 -37.97 48.75
C GLU A 187 -3.35 -38.80 48.35
N SER A 188 -3.89 -38.57 47.15
CA SER A 188 -5.00 -39.34 46.61
C SER A 188 -4.67 -40.83 46.47
N THR A 189 -3.49 -41.19 45.95
CA THR A 189 -3.06 -42.60 45.86
C THR A 189 -2.87 -43.23 47.25
N LYS A 190 -2.32 -42.49 48.22
CA LYS A 190 -2.19 -42.96 49.60
C LYS A 190 -3.56 -43.23 50.23
N LEU A 191 -4.50 -42.30 50.11
CA LEU A 191 -5.86 -42.45 50.64
C LEU A 191 -6.59 -43.62 49.97
N SER A 192 -6.45 -43.77 48.65
CA SER A 192 -6.99 -44.91 47.92
C SER A 192 -6.47 -46.24 48.47
N GLY A 193 -5.16 -46.35 48.75
CA GLY A 193 -4.58 -47.55 49.36
C GLY A 193 -5.09 -47.82 50.78
N MET A 194 -5.27 -46.78 51.60
CA MET A 194 -5.85 -46.91 52.93
C MET A 194 -7.31 -47.38 52.87
N ILE A 195 -8.11 -46.86 51.94
CA ILE A 195 -9.50 -47.29 51.73
C ILE A 195 -9.54 -48.78 51.38
N SER A 196 -8.71 -49.24 50.44
CA SER A 196 -8.67 -50.67 50.06
C SER A 196 -8.26 -51.57 51.22
N LYS A 197 -7.28 -51.16 52.05
CA LYS A 197 -6.91 -51.91 53.26
C LYS A 197 -8.07 -51.99 54.25
N ASN A 198 -8.70 -50.85 54.54
CA ASN A 198 -9.84 -50.78 55.45
C ASN A 198 -11.01 -51.62 54.95
N GLU A 199 -11.24 -51.70 53.64
CA GLU A 199 -12.28 -52.54 53.04
C GLU A 199 -12.03 -54.03 53.31
N ILE A 200 -10.78 -54.48 53.20
CA ILE A 200 -10.40 -55.88 53.51
C ILE A 200 -10.61 -56.19 55.00
N GLU A 201 -10.17 -55.29 55.88
CA GLU A 201 -10.33 -55.44 57.33
C GLU A 201 -11.80 -55.45 57.74
N LEU A 202 -12.62 -54.57 57.15
CA LEU A 202 -14.06 -54.55 57.35
C LEU A 202 -14.71 -55.88 56.93
N LYS A 203 -14.36 -56.40 55.74
CA LYS A 203 -14.85 -57.72 55.27
C LYS A 203 -14.44 -58.85 56.22
N GLN A 204 -13.24 -58.79 56.79
CA GLN A 204 -12.79 -59.77 57.78
C GLN A 204 -13.59 -59.67 59.08
N LYS A 205 -13.81 -58.46 59.61
CA LYS A 205 -14.63 -58.25 60.81
C LYS A 205 -16.07 -58.68 60.61
N GLN A 206 -16.64 -58.46 59.42
CA GLN A 206 -17.97 -58.94 59.09
C GLN A 206 -18.07 -60.48 59.15
N ARG A 207 -17.03 -61.21 58.71
CA ARG A 207 -16.96 -62.67 58.83
C ARG A 207 -16.86 -63.13 60.28
N GLU A 208 -16.00 -62.49 61.08
CA GLU A 208 -15.85 -62.79 62.51
C GLU A 208 -17.18 -62.61 63.25
N ILE A 209 -17.87 -61.49 63.01
CA ILE A 209 -19.21 -61.23 63.58
C ILE A 209 -20.19 -62.32 63.18
N SER A 210 -20.23 -62.70 61.89
CA SER A 210 -21.13 -63.76 61.41
C SER A 210 -20.88 -65.09 62.15
N LYS A 211 -19.61 -65.47 62.34
CA LYS A 211 -19.24 -66.67 63.09
C LYS A 211 -19.65 -66.59 64.56
N THR A 212 -19.43 -65.46 65.22
CA THR A 212 -19.85 -65.27 66.62
C THR A 212 -21.37 -65.33 66.76
N CYS A 213 -22.13 -64.76 65.83
CA CYS A 213 -23.59 -64.88 65.81
C CYS A 213 -24.03 -66.35 65.71
N GLU A 214 -23.43 -67.15 64.80
CA GLU A 214 -23.72 -68.59 64.70
C GLU A 214 -23.38 -69.36 65.99
N GLU A 215 -22.28 -69.02 66.66
CA GLU A 215 -21.90 -69.62 67.95
C GLU A 215 -22.88 -69.24 69.06
N ILE A 216 -23.31 -67.97 69.13
CA ILE A 216 -24.35 -67.52 70.06
C ILE A 216 -25.65 -68.29 69.82
N ASP A 217 -26.07 -68.48 68.57
CA ASP A 217 -27.29 -69.22 68.25
C ASP A 217 -27.18 -70.69 68.70
N LYS A 218 -26.03 -71.35 68.48
CA LYS A 218 -25.76 -72.71 68.99
C LYS A 218 -25.83 -72.78 70.52
N LEU A 219 -25.17 -71.86 71.22
CA LEU A 219 -25.18 -71.81 72.68
C LEU A 219 -26.58 -71.53 73.22
N LYS A 220 -27.34 -70.65 72.56
CA LYS A 220 -28.73 -70.36 72.91
C LYS A 220 -29.62 -71.59 72.77
N CYS A 221 -29.39 -72.44 71.75
CA CYS A 221 -30.06 -73.73 71.62
C CYS A 221 -29.64 -74.73 72.71
N ALA A 222 -28.39 -74.71 73.17
CA ALA A 222 -27.88 -75.61 74.22
C ALA A 222 -28.29 -75.19 75.65
N LEU A 223 -28.41 -73.89 75.92
CA LEU A 223 -28.78 -73.32 77.24
C LEU A 223 -30.29 -73.31 77.48
N ILE A 224 -31.08 -73.92 76.59
CA ILE A 224 -32.45 -74.28 76.96
C ILE A 224 -32.30 -75.33 78.05
N ILE A 225 -32.47 -74.95 79.32
CA ILE A 225 -32.63 -75.86 80.46
C ILE A 225 -33.55 -76.95 79.93
N GLY A 226 -32.98 -78.13 79.71
CA GLY A 226 -33.69 -79.16 78.98
C GLY A 226 -34.97 -79.46 79.74
N ASP A 227 -36.02 -79.89 79.04
CA ASP A 227 -37.23 -80.40 79.70
C ASP A 227 -36.88 -81.43 80.80
N ALA A 228 -35.78 -82.18 80.61
CA ALA A 228 -35.16 -83.02 81.62
C ALA A 228 -34.64 -82.28 82.86
N ASP A 229 -33.86 -81.21 82.71
CA ASP A 229 -33.33 -80.41 83.82
C ASP A 229 -34.45 -79.67 84.57
N ALA A 230 -35.43 -79.14 83.83
CA ALA A 230 -36.62 -78.51 84.41
C ALA A 230 -37.44 -79.51 85.24
N LYS A 231 -37.62 -80.74 84.72
CA LYS A 231 -38.27 -81.83 85.46
C LYS A 231 -37.47 -82.25 86.69
N MET A 232 -36.14 -82.36 86.58
CA MET A 232 -35.27 -82.75 87.69
C MET A 232 -35.29 -81.72 88.83
N LEU A 233 -35.27 -80.42 88.48
CA LEU A 233 -35.44 -79.33 89.45
C LEU A 233 -36.83 -79.33 90.10
N SER A 234 -37.89 -79.64 89.33
CA SER A 234 -39.24 -79.77 89.88
C SER A 234 -39.34 -80.92 90.88
N ALA A 235 -38.76 -82.08 90.55
CA ALA A 235 -38.74 -83.25 91.45
C ALA A 235 -37.94 -82.99 92.73
N LEU A 236 -36.78 -82.34 92.62
CA LEU A 236 -36.00 -81.91 93.79
C LEU A 236 -36.79 -80.92 94.66
N ARG A 237 -37.46 -79.94 94.04
CA ARG A 237 -38.29 -78.97 94.76
C ARG A 237 -39.43 -79.66 95.51
N GLU A 238 -40.13 -80.58 94.87
CA GLU A 238 -41.22 -81.34 95.49
C GLU A 238 -40.71 -82.21 96.66
N SER A 239 -39.57 -82.88 96.50
CA SER A 239 -38.92 -83.62 97.59
C SER A 239 -38.52 -82.72 98.76
N LEU A 240 -38.06 -81.51 98.49
CA LEU A 240 -37.62 -80.57 99.52
C LEU A 240 -38.82 -79.97 100.27
N GLU A 241 -39.91 -79.66 99.56
CA GLU A 241 -41.16 -79.22 100.18
C GLU A 241 -41.74 -80.32 101.09
N ASN A 242 -41.72 -81.58 100.63
CA ASN A 242 -42.16 -82.72 101.43
C ASN A 242 -41.33 -82.90 102.71
N THR A 243 -39.99 -82.85 102.62
CA THR A 243 -39.14 -82.99 103.81
C THR A 243 -39.30 -81.83 104.78
N LEU A 244 -39.52 -80.61 104.29
CA LEU A 244 -39.81 -79.44 105.12
C LEU A 244 -41.14 -79.61 105.87
N GLU A 245 -42.15 -80.18 105.22
CA GLU A 245 -43.45 -80.43 105.83
C GLU A 245 -43.42 -81.60 106.83
N GLU A 246 -42.65 -82.64 106.56
CA GLU A 246 -42.33 -83.67 107.56
C GLU A 246 -41.65 -83.06 108.80
N LEU A 247 -40.72 -82.13 108.60
CA LEU A 247 -39.97 -81.47 109.69
C LEU A 247 -40.87 -80.56 110.55
N LYS A 248 -41.86 -79.90 109.95
CA LYS A 248 -42.89 -79.13 110.70
C LYS A 248 -43.82 -80.03 111.51
N ASN A 249 -44.08 -81.25 111.02
CA ASN A 249 -44.97 -82.21 111.65
C ASN A 249 -44.28 -83.08 112.73
N LEU A 250 -42.95 -82.96 112.88
CA LEU A 250 -42.22 -83.57 113.99
C LEU A 250 -42.52 -82.84 115.30
N LYS A 251 -43.13 -83.55 116.26
CA LYS A 251 -43.25 -83.08 117.64
C LYS A 251 -41.88 -83.17 118.31
N TRP A 252 -41.20 -82.04 118.41
CA TRP A 252 -39.96 -81.92 119.17
C TRP A 252 -40.28 -81.98 120.68
N THR A 253 -39.85 -83.05 121.36
CA THR A 253 -39.80 -83.09 122.82
C THR A 253 -38.52 -82.40 123.31
N PRO A 254 -38.59 -81.59 124.39
CA PRO A 254 -37.47 -80.78 124.87
C PRO A 254 -36.30 -81.59 125.40
#